data_AF-A0A963S5P8-F1
#
_entry.id   AF-A0A963S5P8-F1
#
_cell.length_a   1.000
_cell.length_b   1.000
_cell.length_c   1.000
_cell.angle_alpha   90.00
_cell.angle_beta   90.00
_cell.angle_gamma   90.00
#
_symmetry.space_group_name_H-M   'P 1'
#
loop_
_entity.id
_entity.type
_entity.pdbx_description
1 polymer ?
#
loop_
_entity_poly.entity_id
_entity_poly.type
_entity_poly.pdbx_seq_one_letter_code
_entity_poly.pdbx_strand_id
1 'polypeptide(L)'
;MLKLGNIEARLFYQHTGRLSENILDREEPFVAWNTVIGEGSAEEPANDLLVLVTVLAGGEVFSDRALLVRIDGPDGKTLAGRRFASILTSGEGRAVMPVWVNDVGCAGDIAIHVRFGKQETVERLSLPCGE
;
A
#
# COMPACT_ATOMS: atom_id res chain seq x y z
N MET A 1 18.12 -12.70 -9.34
CA MET A 1 17.86 -12.61 -7.88
C MET A 1 16.58 -11.81 -7.66
N LEU A 2 15.69 -12.26 -6.79
CA LEU A 2 14.46 -11.53 -6.45
C LEU A 2 14.76 -10.44 -5.41
N LYS A 3 14.29 -9.22 -5.66
CA LYS A 3 14.43 -8.05 -4.79
C LYS A 3 13.08 -7.38 -4.53
N LEU A 4 12.96 -6.75 -3.38
CA LEU A 4 11.83 -5.86 -3.12
C LEU A 4 11.99 -4.61 -4.01
N GLY A 5 10.91 -4.21 -4.66
CA GLY A 5 10.80 -2.97 -5.43
C GLY A 5 9.99 -1.92 -4.68
N ASN A 6 9.26 -1.10 -5.42
CA ASN A 6 8.46 0.00 -4.85
C ASN A 6 7.27 -0.52 -4.05
N ILE A 7 6.89 0.28 -3.06
CA ILE A 7 5.62 0.21 -2.35
C ILE A 7 4.81 1.43 -2.79
N GLU A 8 3.58 1.19 -3.22
CA GLU A 8 2.64 2.25 -3.56
C GLU A 8 1.45 2.17 -2.60
N ALA A 9 0.89 3.32 -2.26
CA ALA A 9 -0.39 3.42 -1.59
C ALA A 9 -1.31 4.30 -2.45
N ARG A 10 -2.54 3.85 -2.69
CA ARG A 10 -3.49 4.53 -3.55
C ARG A 10 -4.86 4.51 -2.89
N LEU A 11 -5.48 5.67 -2.74
CA LEU A 11 -6.85 5.78 -2.28
C LEU A 11 -7.80 5.19 -3.32
N PHE A 12 -8.83 4.50 -2.86
CA PHE A 12 -9.96 4.12 -3.70
C PHE A 12 -11.07 5.16 -3.58
N TYR A 13 -11.37 5.76 -4.71
CA TYR A 13 -12.28 6.87 -4.88
C TYR A 13 -13.71 6.35 -5.10
N GLN A 14 -14.60 6.61 -4.13
CA GLN A 14 -15.88 5.90 -4.00
C GLN A 14 -16.93 6.30 -5.04
N HIS A 15 -16.88 7.53 -5.56
CA HIS A 15 -17.86 8.01 -6.54
C HIS A 15 -17.52 7.50 -7.95
N THR A 16 -16.24 7.40 -8.28
CA THR A 16 -15.77 7.04 -9.63
C THR A 16 -15.27 5.61 -9.74
N GLY A 17 -14.97 4.94 -8.62
CA GLY A 17 -14.40 3.60 -8.57
C GLY A 17 -12.95 3.53 -9.08
N ARG A 18 -12.26 4.67 -9.20
CA ARG A 18 -10.87 4.73 -9.65
C ARG A 18 -9.91 4.70 -8.47
N LEU A 19 -8.62 4.52 -8.77
CA LEU A 19 -7.55 4.68 -7.78
C LEU A 19 -6.92 6.06 -7.95
N SER A 20 -6.46 6.64 -6.84
CA SER A 20 -5.60 7.82 -6.88
C SER A 20 -4.24 7.51 -7.52
N GLU A 21 -3.46 8.55 -7.75
CA GLU A 21 -2.02 8.41 -7.92
C GLU A 21 -1.37 7.78 -6.67
N ASN A 22 -0.12 7.34 -6.80
CA ASN A 22 0.64 6.87 -5.63
C ASN A 22 0.84 8.03 -4.66
N ILE A 23 0.33 7.92 -3.44
CA ILE A 23 0.42 8.98 -2.42
C ILE A 23 1.71 8.91 -1.60
N LEU A 24 2.51 7.85 -1.78
CA LEU A 24 3.84 7.71 -1.15
C LEU A 24 4.97 8.33 -1.99
N ASP A 25 4.77 8.52 -3.29
CA ASP A 25 5.82 8.97 -4.22
C ASP A 25 5.31 10.17 -5.04
N ARG A 26 5.42 11.36 -4.45
CA ARG A 26 4.96 12.63 -5.04
C ARG A 26 5.99 13.73 -4.81
N GLU A 27 6.10 14.65 -5.76
CA GLU A 27 6.91 15.87 -5.60
C GLU A 27 6.35 16.78 -4.50
N GLU A 28 5.02 16.94 -4.46
CA GLU A 28 4.31 17.62 -3.38
C GLU A 28 3.64 16.61 -2.44
N PRO A 29 3.84 16.73 -1.10
CA PRO A 29 3.25 15.81 -0.14
C PRO A 29 1.72 15.73 -0.26
N PHE A 30 1.17 14.52 -0.23
CA PHE A 30 -0.28 14.32 -0.23
C PHE A 30 -0.88 14.73 1.11
N VAL A 31 -1.82 15.67 1.11
CA VAL A 31 -2.53 16.12 2.33
C VAL A 31 -3.73 15.21 2.56
N ALA A 32 -3.56 14.14 3.32
CA ALA A 32 -4.61 13.14 3.58
C ALA A 32 -5.56 13.51 4.74
N TRP A 33 -6.00 14.78 4.80
CA TRP A 33 -6.94 15.25 5.82
C TRP A 33 -8.38 14.92 5.40
N ASN A 34 -9.16 14.29 6.29
CA ASN A 34 -10.59 14.04 6.08
C ASN A 34 -10.90 13.36 4.72
N THR A 35 -10.06 12.40 4.29
CA THR A 35 -10.22 11.77 2.96
C THR A 35 -11.55 11.03 2.82
N VAL A 36 -12.12 10.55 3.93
CA VAL A 36 -13.43 9.88 3.96
C VAL A 36 -14.57 10.76 3.41
N ILE A 37 -14.43 12.09 3.44
CA ILE A 37 -15.36 13.06 2.85
C ILE A 37 -14.77 13.81 1.64
N GLY A 38 -13.59 13.41 1.16
CA GLY A 38 -12.96 13.99 -0.03
C GLY A 38 -12.27 15.33 0.22
N GLU A 39 -11.79 15.58 1.43
CA GLU A 39 -11.01 16.77 1.76
C GLU A 39 -9.50 16.57 1.52
N GLY A 40 -8.73 17.65 1.74
CA GLY A 40 -7.29 17.66 1.56
C GLY A 40 -6.90 17.56 0.08
N SER A 41 -5.98 16.66 -0.22
CA SER A 41 -5.57 16.32 -1.59
C SER A 41 -6.43 15.22 -2.21
N ALA A 42 -7.39 14.65 -1.48
CA ALA A 42 -8.32 13.69 -2.05
C ALA A 42 -9.27 14.41 -3.02
N GLU A 43 -9.46 13.84 -4.20
CA GLU A 43 -10.30 14.46 -5.23
C GLU A 43 -11.79 14.16 -5.03
N GLU A 44 -12.11 13.15 -4.22
CA GLU A 44 -13.45 12.71 -3.84
C GLU A 44 -13.37 11.83 -2.57
N PRO A 45 -14.51 11.50 -1.95
CA PRO A 45 -14.56 10.58 -0.81
C PRO A 45 -13.81 9.27 -1.04
N ALA A 46 -12.91 8.96 -0.11
CA ALA A 46 -12.07 7.78 -0.11
C ALA A 46 -11.93 7.21 1.31
N ASN A 47 -12.53 6.04 1.52
CA ASN A 47 -12.42 5.33 2.79
C ASN A 47 -11.51 4.09 2.71
N ASP A 48 -11.11 3.67 1.51
CA ASP A 48 -10.32 2.46 1.29
C ASP A 48 -8.96 2.81 0.69
N LEU A 49 -7.96 1.99 0.99
CA LEU A 49 -6.59 2.13 0.50
C LEU A 49 -6.12 0.83 -0.14
N LEU A 50 -5.59 0.91 -1.36
CA LEU A 50 -4.88 -0.17 -2.00
C LEU A 50 -3.37 0.04 -1.82
N VAL A 51 -2.72 -0.92 -1.15
CA VAL A 51 -1.27 -1.02 -1.07
C VAL A 51 -0.77 -2.00 -2.13
N LEU A 52 0.17 -1.57 -2.96
CA LEU A 52 0.80 -2.39 -3.98
C LEU A 52 2.28 -2.57 -3.66
N VAL A 53 2.71 -3.82 -3.51
CA VAL A 53 4.12 -4.15 -3.30
C VAL A 53 4.69 -4.78 -4.55
N THR A 54 5.77 -4.21 -5.09
CA THR A 54 6.46 -4.76 -6.26
C THR A 54 7.58 -5.69 -5.82
N VAL A 55 7.71 -6.85 -6.47
CA VAL A 55 8.89 -7.71 -6.42
C VAL A 55 9.51 -7.79 -7.81
N LEU A 56 10.83 -7.62 -7.86
CA LEU A 56 11.60 -7.52 -9.11
C LEU A 56 12.59 -8.68 -9.25
N ALA A 57 12.81 -9.12 -10.48
CA ALA A 57 13.78 -10.13 -10.91
C ALA A 57 14.38 -9.73 -12.27
N GLY A 58 15.35 -10.51 -12.76
CA GLY A 58 15.94 -10.32 -14.10
C GLY A 58 15.16 -11.01 -15.22
N GLY A 59 13.88 -11.31 -15.01
CA GLY A 59 13.02 -12.10 -15.91
C GLY A 59 11.97 -12.90 -15.13
N GLU A 60 11.28 -13.81 -15.82
CA GLU A 60 10.28 -14.68 -15.21
C GLU A 60 10.94 -15.65 -14.22
N VAL A 61 10.50 -15.60 -12.96
CA VAL A 61 11.03 -16.41 -11.87
C VAL A 61 9.87 -16.80 -10.97
N PHE A 62 9.73 -18.10 -10.75
CA PHE A 62 8.92 -18.64 -9.66
C PHE A 62 9.73 -18.73 -8.38
N SER A 63 9.12 -18.38 -7.25
CA SER A 63 9.74 -18.48 -5.92
C SER A 63 8.70 -18.83 -4.87
N ASP A 64 9.05 -19.76 -4.00
CA ASP A 64 8.34 -20.18 -2.78
C ASP A 64 8.67 -19.31 -1.55
N ARG A 65 9.59 -18.34 -1.71
CA ARG A 65 9.86 -17.34 -0.68
C ARG A 65 8.63 -16.47 -0.44
N ALA A 66 8.11 -16.51 0.78
CA ALA A 66 6.94 -15.74 1.16
C ALA A 66 7.22 -14.22 1.22
N LEU A 67 6.26 -13.43 0.73
CA LEU A 67 6.13 -12.00 0.99
C LEU A 67 5.07 -11.78 2.06
N LEU A 68 5.41 -11.00 3.07
CA LEU A 68 4.49 -10.60 4.14
C LEU A 68 4.28 -9.10 4.06
N VAL A 69 3.02 -8.69 4.02
CA VAL A 69 2.60 -7.30 4.07
C VAL A 69 1.64 -7.16 5.24
N ARG A 70 1.90 -6.20 6.13
CA ARG A 70 1.07 -5.92 7.30
C ARG A 70 0.93 -4.41 7.44
N ILE A 71 -0.31 -3.94 7.54
CA ILE A 71 -0.63 -2.54 7.74
C ILE A 71 -1.14 -2.41 9.16
N ASP A 72 -0.40 -1.68 9.98
CA ASP A 72 -0.78 -1.34 11.34
C ASP A 72 -1.28 0.10 11.38
N GLY A 73 -2.29 0.37 12.21
CA GLY A 73 -2.73 1.70 12.57
C GLY A 73 -2.13 2.16 13.89
N PRO A 74 -2.74 3.17 14.52
CA PRO A 74 -2.36 3.64 15.84
C PRO A 74 -2.32 2.50 16.86
N ASP A 75 -1.41 2.62 17.82
CA ASP A 75 -1.18 1.65 18.90
C ASP A 75 -0.78 0.24 18.43
N GLY A 76 -0.35 0.10 17.16
CA GLY A 76 0.10 -1.17 16.58
C GLY A 76 -1.04 -2.14 16.24
N LYS A 77 -2.29 -1.66 16.21
CA LYS A 77 -3.43 -2.48 15.77
C LYS A 77 -3.28 -2.81 14.28
N THR A 78 -3.21 -4.09 13.93
CA THR A 78 -3.21 -4.49 12.52
C THR A 78 -4.57 -4.20 11.88
N LEU A 79 -4.56 -3.34 10.86
CA LEU A 79 -5.73 -2.95 10.06
C LEU A 79 -5.96 -3.92 8.90
N ALA A 80 -4.88 -4.38 8.27
CA ALA A 80 -4.91 -5.37 7.21
C ALA A 80 -3.58 -6.13 7.13
N GLY A 81 -3.61 -7.30 6.53
CA GLY A 81 -2.39 -8.06 6.29
C GLY A 81 -2.60 -9.17 5.28
N ARG A 82 -1.54 -9.49 4.54
CA ARG A 82 -1.55 -10.59 3.58
C ARG A 82 -0.20 -11.28 3.56
N ARG A 83 -0.25 -12.61 3.59
CA ARG A 83 0.89 -13.48 3.30
C ARG A 83 0.73 -14.04 1.90
N PHE A 84 1.68 -13.75 1.03
CA PHE A 84 1.80 -14.39 -0.27
C PHE A 84 2.78 -15.55 -0.15
N ALA A 85 2.28 -16.78 -0.30
CA ALA A 85 3.08 -17.98 -0.11
C ALA A 85 4.11 -18.19 -1.23
N SER A 86 3.82 -17.70 -2.43
CA SER A 86 4.69 -17.78 -3.59
C SER A 86 4.54 -16.54 -4.45
N ILE A 87 5.55 -16.30 -5.30
CA ILE A 87 5.60 -15.17 -6.24
C ILE A 87 6.02 -15.72 -7.60
N LEU A 88 5.35 -15.26 -8.64
CA LEU A 88 5.73 -15.45 -10.02
C LEU A 88 5.92 -14.06 -10.65
N THR A 89 7.15 -13.72 -11.00
CA THR A 89 7.42 -12.51 -11.79
C THR A 89 7.10 -12.75 -13.25
N SER A 90 6.65 -11.72 -13.98
CA SER A 90 6.42 -11.77 -15.42
C SER A 90 7.73 -11.94 -16.21
N GLY A 91 7.63 -12.09 -17.54
CA GLY A 91 8.79 -12.06 -18.44
C GLY A 91 9.66 -10.79 -18.33
N GLU A 92 9.09 -9.66 -17.91
CA GLU A 92 9.81 -8.42 -17.60
C GLU A 92 10.46 -8.42 -16.21
N GLY A 93 10.27 -9.50 -15.45
CA GLY A 93 10.80 -9.64 -14.10
C GLY A 93 10.03 -8.87 -13.04
N ARG A 94 8.74 -8.58 -13.24
CA ARG A 94 7.92 -7.84 -12.27
C ARG A 94 6.75 -8.67 -11.75
N ALA A 95 6.51 -8.63 -10.45
CA ALA A 95 5.28 -9.08 -9.81
C ALA A 95 4.72 -7.96 -8.92
N VAL A 96 3.41 -7.73 -8.98
CA VAL A 96 2.71 -6.74 -8.16
C VAL A 96 1.76 -7.45 -7.22
N MET A 97 1.92 -7.24 -5.92
CA MET A 97 1.24 -7.98 -4.87
C MET A 97 0.30 -7.04 -4.09
N PRO A 98 -1.02 -7.12 -4.30
CA PRO A 98 -1.97 -6.15 -3.75
C PRO A 98 -2.49 -6.53 -2.35
N VAL A 99 -2.62 -5.54 -1.48
CA VAL A 99 -3.33 -5.62 -0.21
C VAL A 99 -4.33 -4.48 -0.12
N TRP A 100 -5.60 -4.83 0.04
CA TRP A 100 -6.68 -3.87 0.26
C TRP A 100 -6.85 -3.62 1.74
N VAL A 101 -6.97 -2.36 2.14
CA VAL A 101 -7.24 -1.91 3.51
C VAL A 101 -8.58 -1.18 3.49
N ASN A 102 -9.59 -1.78 4.11
CA ASN A 102 -10.93 -1.21 4.16
C ASN A 102 -11.04 -0.21 5.31
N ASP A 103 -11.91 0.78 5.15
CA ASP A 103 -12.35 1.69 6.22
C ASP A 103 -11.20 2.39 6.97
N VAL A 104 -10.24 2.90 6.21
CA VAL A 104 -8.97 3.47 6.68
C VAL A 104 -8.89 5.00 6.54
N GLY A 105 -9.89 5.66 5.95
CA GLY A 105 -9.86 7.11 5.64
C GLY A 105 -9.73 8.05 6.85
N CYS A 106 -9.91 7.53 8.07
CA CYS A 106 -9.67 8.24 9.34
C CYS A 106 -8.81 7.43 10.31
N ALA A 107 -7.94 6.57 9.79
CA ALA A 107 -7.13 5.69 10.63
C ALA A 107 -6.02 6.41 11.41
N GLY A 108 -5.75 7.69 11.13
CA GLY A 108 -4.60 8.40 11.69
C GLY A 108 -3.29 7.87 11.11
N ASP A 109 -2.26 7.76 11.93
CA ASP A 109 -0.96 7.27 11.48
C ASP A 109 -0.99 5.75 11.25
N ILE A 110 -0.61 5.34 10.04
CA ILE A 110 -0.49 3.94 9.64
C ILE A 110 0.94 3.60 9.23
N ALA A 111 1.34 2.35 9.48
CA ALA A 111 2.64 1.80 9.11
C ALA A 111 2.46 0.57 8.21
N ILE A 112 3.07 0.59 7.03
CA ILE A 112 3.04 -0.48 6.03
C ILE A 112 4.34 -1.27 6.16
N HIS A 113 4.29 -2.39 6.88
CA HIS A 113 5.41 -3.31 7.04
C HIS A 113 5.46 -4.31 5.90
N VAL A 114 6.60 -4.39 5.22
CA VAL A 114 6.81 -5.32 4.12
C VAL A 114 8.07 -6.13 4.36
N ARG A 115 7.94 -7.46 4.36
CA ARG A 115 9.07 -8.40 4.55
C ARG A 115 9.11 -9.44 3.45
N PHE A 116 10.26 -9.56 2.79
CA PHE A 116 10.53 -10.53 1.74
C PHE A 116 11.89 -11.22 1.94
N GLY A 117 11.86 -12.41 2.55
CA GLY A 117 13.08 -13.09 3.01
C GLY A 117 13.81 -12.25 4.07
N LYS A 118 15.03 -11.80 3.75
CA LYS A 118 15.84 -10.92 4.60
C LYS A 118 15.63 -9.43 4.32
N GLN A 119 14.86 -9.08 3.28
CA GLN A 119 14.55 -7.68 2.96
C GLN A 119 13.34 -7.25 3.78
N GLU A 120 13.45 -6.10 4.42
CA GLU A 120 12.37 -5.50 5.19
C GLU A 120 12.37 -3.99 4.93
N THR A 121 11.18 -3.43 4.79
CA THR A 121 10.97 -1.98 4.73
C THR A 121 9.67 -1.63 5.43
N VAL A 122 9.58 -0.39 5.89
CA VAL A 122 8.40 0.16 6.55
C VAL A 122 8.12 1.53 5.95
N GLU A 123 6.99 1.68 5.30
CA GLU A 123 6.48 2.97 4.84
C GLU A 123 5.46 3.51 5.83
N ARG A 124 5.36 4.84 5.95
CA ARG A 124 4.41 5.50 6.83
C ARG A 124 3.53 6.45 6.05
N LEU A 125 2.25 6.49 6.42
CA LEU A 125 1.25 7.40 5.89
C LEU A 125 0.40 7.88 7.06
N SER A 126 -0.05 9.14 7.02
CA SER A 126 -1.01 9.67 7.98
C SER A 126 -2.32 9.92 7.27
N LEU A 127 -3.44 9.43 7.82
CA LEU A 127 -4.82 9.64 7.33
C LEU A 127 -5.67 10.26 8.46
N PRO A 128 -5.35 11.50 8.89
CA PRO A 128 -6.04 12.15 10.00
C PRO A 128 -7.45 12.63 9.63
N CYS A 129 -8.32 12.67 10.64
CA CYS A 129 -9.62 13.32 10.56
C CYS A 129 -9.85 14.27 11.75
N GLY A 130 -10.67 15.28 11.55
CA GLY A 130 -11.03 16.26 12.57
C GLY A 130 -12.23 17.12 12.17
N GLU A 131 -12.76 17.85 13.15
CA GLU A 131 -13.87 18.80 13.00
C GLU A 131 -13.42 20.18 12.49
#